data_AF-A0A1I5SCA5-F1
#
_entry.id   AF-A0A1I5SCA5-F1
#
_cell.length_a   1.000
_cell.length_b   1.000
_cell.length_c   1.000
_cell.angle_alpha   90.00
_cell.angle_beta   90.00
_cell.angle_gamma   90.00
#
_symmetry.space_group_name_H-M   'P 1'
#
loop_
_entity.id
_entity.type
_entity.pdbx_description
1 polymer ?
#
loop_
_entity_poly.entity_id
_entity_poly.type
_entity_poly.pdbx_seq_one_letter_code
_entity_poly.pdbx_strand_id
1 'polypeptide(L)'
;MATIPDEARHLFEGRDFAHVATVNPNGSTQVSPVWIALDGDLVVFNTNEGLVKTKNLRNNPDVAISMISHANPYESLLIQGKVVEMTGEGAEEGIDALAKRYLGVDSFPFRRPGDVRVIVKIRPEKVHHRGKEEGVDTMPEHDDSAARLRQQTLELHRGHLRNLLDKNMEAWVDAFADDAVFELPFAPPNYPQRLVGKTAIWEYVKDYPKRIDLQGFAEVIEHPTTEPGVLVVEAQVEGRVIATGKPYRVRYVWVVTVEEGKIVKQRDYWNPLAVLEALGGEKNMRDTFNVEER
;
A
#
# COMPACT_ATOMS: atom_id res chain seq x y z
N MET A 1 26.10 1.82 32.13
CA MET A 1 25.47 1.29 30.91
C MET A 1 24.03 1.73 30.96
N ALA A 2 23.54 2.40 29.91
CA ALA A 2 22.11 2.67 29.79
C ALA A 2 21.44 1.42 29.23
N THR A 3 20.23 1.11 29.70
CA THR A 3 19.42 0.00 29.18
C THR A 3 18.45 0.53 28.13
N ILE A 4 18.09 -0.32 27.18
CA ILE A 4 16.96 -0.03 26.28
C ILE A 4 15.67 -0.18 27.11
N PRO A 5 14.81 0.84 27.19
CA PRO A 5 13.52 0.73 27.87
C PRO A 5 12.68 -0.41 27.30
N ASP A 6 11.96 -1.14 28.15
CA ASP A 6 11.14 -2.27 27.72
C ASP A 6 10.10 -1.85 26.68
N GLU A 7 9.48 -0.68 26.85
CA GLU A 7 8.53 -0.13 25.88
C GLU A 7 9.16 0.12 24.49
N ALA A 8 10.48 0.34 24.39
CA ALA A 8 11.18 0.61 23.15
C ALA A 8 11.73 -0.66 22.46
N ARG A 9 11.70 -1.83 23.13
CA ARG A 9 12.30 -3.06 22.60
C ARG A 9 11.62 -3.55 21.32
N HIS A 10 10.33 -3.28 21.15
CA HIS A 10 9.57 -3.66 19.96
C HIS A 10 10.15 -3.07 18.66
N LEU A 11 10.83 -1.92 18.72
CA LEU A 11 11.49 -1.30 17.57
C LEU A 11 12.64 -2.18 17.02
N PHE A 12 13.22 -3.03 17.85
CA PHE A 12 14.25 -3.99 17.43
C PHE A 12 13.66 -5.32 16.96
N GLU A 13 12.38 -5.59 17.22
CA GLU A 13 11.67 -6.82 16.82
C GLU A 13 10.91 -6.63 15.50
N GLY A 14 10.54 -5.40 15.19
CA GLY A 14 9.92 -5.01 13.94
C GLY A 14 10.86 -4.97 12.74
N ARG A 15 10.42 -4.24 11.71
CA ARG A 15 11.16 -4.00 10.46
C ARG A 15 11.65 -2.55 10.36
N ASP A 16 11.77 -1.88 11.51
CA ASP A 16 12.25 -0.52 11.58
C ASP A 16 13.74 -0.45 11.22
N PHE A 17 14.10 0.55 10.44
CA PHE A 17 15.48 0.82 10.08
C PHE A 17 16.10 1.77 11.09
N ALA A 18 17.34 1.50 11.46
CA ALA A 18 18.15 2.44 12.22
C ALA A 18 19.15 3.15 11.31
N HIS A 19 19.53 4.35 11.69
CA HIS A 19 20.60 5.12 11.07
C HIS A 19 21.78 5.14 12.03
N VAL A 20 22.91 4.64 11.57
CA VAL A 20 24.16 4.63 12.36
C VAL A 20 25.06 5.74 11.87
N ALA A 21 25.42 6.62 12.80
CA ALA A 21 26.38 7.70 12.61
C ALA A 21 27.75 7.29 13.19
N THR A 22 28.79 7.42 12.36
CA THR A 22 30.20 7.12 12.71
C THR A 22 31.09 8.32 12.37
N VAL A 23 32.31 8.34 12.89
CA VAL A 23 33.26 9.44 12.68
C VAL A 23 34.37 9.01 11.72
N ASN A 24 34.55 9.74 10.63
CA ASN A 24 35.65 9.56 9.69
C ASN A 24 36.99 10.01 10.31
N PRO A 25 38.15 9.55 9.80
CA PRO A 25 39.46 9.96 10.31
C PRO A 25 39.73 11.47 10.34
N ASN A 26 39.08 12.23 9.46
CA ASN A 26 39.17 13.70 9.41
C ASN A 26 38.17 14.42 10.35
N GLY A 27 37.45 13.68 11.21
CA GLY A 27 36.46 14.20 12.14
C GLY A 27 35.06 14.42 11.56
N SER A 28 34.87 14.31 10.24
CA SER A 28 33.52 14.42 9.64
C SER A 28 32.64 13.24 9.99
N THR A 29 31.32 13.43 10.02
CA THR A 29 30.36 12.37 10.31
C THR A 29 29.93 11.64 9.04
N GLN A 30 29.82 10.31 9.13
CA GLN A 30 29.21 9.47 8.11
C GLN A 30 27.96 8.83 8.71
N VAL A 31 26.84 8.89 7.98
CA VAL A 31 25.57 8.29 8.41
C VAL A 31 25.13 7.28 7.35
N SER A 32 24.59 6.14 7.79
CA SER A 32 24.02 5.15 6.87
C SER A 32 22.93 4.31 7.54
N PRO A 33 21.88 3.91 6.79
CA PRO A 33 20.85 3.01 7.32
C PRO A 33 21.39 1.59 7.52
N VAL A 34 20.82 0.87 8.49
CA VAL A 34 21.11 -0.53 8.83
C VAL A 34 19.85 -1.26 9.30
N TRP A 35 19.87 -2.58 9.17
CA TRP A 35 19.03 -3.47 9.97
C TRP A 35 19.67 -3.67 11.34
N ILE A 36 18.85 -3.68 12.39
CA ILE A 36 19.34 -3.58 13.78
C ILE A 36 18.61 -4.54 14.70
N ALA A 37 19.30 -5.19 15.62
CA ALA A 37 18.70 -6.11 16.58
C ALA A 37 19.28 -5.90 17.99
N LEU A 38 18.82 -6.71 18.94
CA LEU A 38 19.39 -6.82 20.28
C LEU A 38 20.05 -8.18 20.47
N ASP A 39 21.21 -8.19 21.13
CA ASP A 39 21.87 -9.35 21.71
C ASP A 39 21.95 -9.13 23.23
N GLY A 40 20.95 -9.64 23.96
CA GLY A 40 20.71 -9.27 25.35
C GLY A 40 20.38 -7.77 25.49
N ASP A 41 21.32 -7.04 26.09
CA ASP A 41 21.27 -5.57 26.28
C ASP A 41 22.18 -4.81 25.30
N LEU A 42 22.88 -5.52 24.41
CA LEU A 42 23.72 -4.91 23.38
C LEU A 42 22.89 -4.66 22.13
N VAL A 43 23.10 -3.49 21.54
CA VAL A 43 22.55 -3.16 20.23
C VAL A 43 23.48 -3.72 19.16
N VAL A 44 22.95 -4.47 18.21
CA VAL A 44 23.76 -5.13 17.19
C VAL A 44 23.29 -4.80 15.78
N PHE A 45 24.26 -4.66 14.87
CA PHE A 45 23.98 -4.66 13.44
C PHE A 45 25.04 -5.46 12.68
N ASN A 46 24.66 -5.99 11.52
CA ASN A 46 25.54 -6.74 10.65
C ASN A 46 26.05 -5.87 9.49
N THR A 47 27.32 -5.99 9.14
CA THR A 47 27.98 -5.17 8.10
C THR A 47 29.16 -5.93 7.49
N ASN A 48 29.79 -5.37 6.44
CA ASN A 48 30.99 -5.95 5.82
C ASN A 48 32.26 -5.21 6.25
N GLU A 49 33.39 -5.92 6.38
CA GLU A 49 34.71 -5.37 6.75
C GLU A 49 35.19 -4.21 5.86
N GLY A 50 34.87 -4.26 4.56
CA GLY A 50 35.34 -3.28 3.59
C GLY A 50 34.68 -1.90 3.68
N LEU A 51 33.56 -1.77 4.40
CA LEU A 51 32.75 -0.55 4.41
C LEU A 51 33.35 0.57 5.27
N VAL A 52 33.08 1.82 4.88
CA VAL A 52 33.56 3.03 5.59
C VAL A 52 33.18 2.99 7.06
N LYS A 53 31.91 2.66 7.39
CA LYS A 53 31.43 2.57 8.78
C LYS A 53 32.24 1.56 9.60
N THR A 54 32.61 0.42 9.01
CA THR A 54 33.38 -0.64 9.67
C THR A 54 34.80 -0.17 9.99
N LYS A 55 35.44 0.50 9.02
CA LYS A 55 36.76 1.11 9.21
C LYS A 55 36.73 2.25 10.24
N ASN A 56 35.69 3.08 10.21
CA ASN A 56 35.48 4.15 11.19
C ASN A 56 35.38 3.58 12.60
N LEU A 57 34.54 2.56 12.80
CA LEU A 57 34.31 1.96 14.11
C LEU A 57 35.52 1.21 14.69
N ARG A 58 36.39 0.67 13.84
CA ARG A 58 37.69 0.10 14.28
C ARG A 58 38.65 1.17 14.81
N ASN A 59 38.60 2.38 14.27
CA ASN A 59 39.46 3.50 14.69
C ASN A 59 38.87 4.33 15.83
N ASN A 60 37.54 4.48 15.84
CA ASN A 60 36.80 5.22 16.85
C ASN A 60 35.54 4.42 17.22
N PRO A 61 35.45 3.89 18.45
CA PRO A 61 34.31 3.07 18.87
C PRO A 61 33.03 3.90 19.10
N ASP A 62 33.09 5.23 19.08
CA ASP A 62 31.94 6.10 19.30
C ASP A 62 30.93 5.99 18.16
N VAL A 63 29.69 5.76 18.55
CA VAL A 63 28.58 5.58 17.61
C VAL A 63 27.31 6.23 18.14
N ALA A 64 26.57 6.88 17.24
CA ALA A 64 25.23 7.34 17.52
C ALA A 64 24.23 6.62 16.60
N ILE A 65 23.06 6.31 17.14
CA ILE A 65 21.99 5.58 16.45
C ILE A 65 20.71 6.39 16.57
N SER A 66 20.00 6.55 15.46
CA SER A 66 18.64 7.07 15.41
C SER A 66 17.72 6.05 14.78
N MET A 67 16.63 5.72 15.45
CA MET A 67 15.60 4.82 14.98
C MET A 67 14.24 5.47 15.19
N ILE A 68 13.35 5.34 14.20
CA ILE A 68 11.99 5.86 14.22
C ILE A 68 11.07 4.69 13.89
N SER A 69 9.93 4.59 14.58
CA SER A 69 8.93 3.58 14.25
C SER A 69 8.29 3.89 12.90
N HIS A 70 8.27 2.90 12.00
CA HIS A 70 7.54 2.95 10.75
C HIS A 70 6.01 3.04 10.97
N ALA A 71 5.52 2.49 12.09
CA ALA A 71 4.10 2.55 12.46
C ALA A 71 3.73 3.86 13.17
N ASN A 72 4.70 4.56 13.76
CA ASN A 72 4.49 5.86 14.38
C ASN A 72 5.75 6.73 14.25
N PRO A 73 5.82 7.62 13.24
CA PRO A 73 6.98 8.48 13.02
C PRO A 73 7.36 9.41 14.18
N TYR A 74 6.49 9.56 15.20
CA TYR A 74 6.76 10.35 16.41
C TYR A 74 7.40 9.53 17.53
N GLU A 75 7.28 8.20 17.48
CA GLU A 75 8.02 7.31 18.35
C GLU A 75 9.45 7.15 17.84
N SER A 76 10.42 7.46 18.69
CA SER A 76 11.83 7.43 18.32
C SER A 76 12.73 6.94 19.44
N LEU A 77 13.82 6.30 19.05
CA LEU A 77 14.86 5.84 19.95
C LEU A 77 16.20 6.36 19.46
N LEU A 78 16.83 7.20 20.30
CA LEU A 78 18.14 7.79 20.07
C LEU A 78 19.13 7.17 21.04
N ILE A 79 20.24 6.68 20.52
CA ILE A 79 21.26 5.99 21.33
C ILE A 79 22.62 6.63 21.04
N GLN A 80 23.35 6.95 22.09
CA GLN A 80 24.79 7.18 22.03
C GLN A 80 25.46 6.00 22.73
N GLY A 81 26.42 5.35 22.08
CA GLY A 81 27.07 4.17 22.61
C GLY A 81 28.50 4.00 22.14
N LYS A 82 29.10 2.90 22.57
CA LYS A 82 30.43 2.48 22.13
C LYS A 82 30.39 1.06 21.60
N VAL A 83 31.09 0.83 20.50
CA VAL A 83 31.39 -0.52 20.03
C VAL A 83 32.26 -1.22 21.06
N VAL A 84 31.78 -2.34 21.58
CA VAL A 84 32.49 -3.18 22.56
C VAL A 84 33.04 -4.45 21.94
N GLU A 85 32.50 -4.86 20.80
CA GLU A 85 32.94 -6.05 20.08
C GLU A 85 32.61 -5.91 18.59
N MET A 86 33.51 -6.41 17.74
CA MET A 86 33.26 -6.65 16.33
C MET A 86 33.76 -8.06 16.00
N THR A 87 32.85 -8.96 15.65
CA THR A 87 33.17 -10.38 15.45
C THR A 87 32.59 -10.89 14.13
N GLY A 88 33.34 -11.77 13.45
CA GLY A 88 32.86 -12.52 12.30
C GLY A 88 32.14 -13.82 12.69
N GLU A 89 32.28 -14.25 13.94
CA GLU A 89 31.60 -15.44 14.45
C GLU A 89 30.09 -15.20 14.50
N GLY A 90 29.32 -16.11 13.89
CA GLY A 90 27.86 -15.99 13.80
C GLY A 90 27.36 -14.92 12.80
N ALA A 91 28.26 -14.25 12.06
CA ALA A 91 27.88 -13.12 11.22
C ALA A 91 27.08 -13.52 9.97
N GLU A 92 27.26 -14.74 9.45
CA GLU A 92 26.47 -15.25 8.34
C GLU A 92 25.06 -15.66 8.79
N GLU A 93 24.96 -16.36 9.92
CA GLU A 93 23.69 -16.75 10.53
C GLU A 93 22.90 -15.51 10.97
N GLY A 94 23.60 -14.51 11.53
CA GLY A 94 23.01 -13.25 11.96
C GLY A 94 22.42 -12.44 10.81
N ILE A 95 23.05 -12.41 9.64
CA ILE A 95 22.43 -11.72 8.49
C ILE A 95 21.22 -12.50 7.94
N ASP A 96 21.26 -13.83 7.95
CA ASP A 96 20.11 -14.64 7.52
C ASP A 96 18.91 -14.46 8.46
N ALA A 97 19.14 -14.39 9.77
CA ALA A 97 18.11 -14.06 10.74
C ALA A 97 17.49 -12.67 10.49
N LEU A 98 18.31 -11.66 10.17
CA LEU A 98 17.83 -10.33 9.79
C LEU A 98 17.08 -10.36 8.44
N ALA A 99 17.56 -11.13 7.45
CA ALA A 99 16.89 -11.27 6.16
C ALA A 99 15.49 -11.88 6.31
N LYS A 100 15.37 -12.91 7.15
CA LYS A 100 14.09 -13.53 7.48
C LYS A 100 13.14 -12.52 8.10
N ARG A 101 13.64 -11.70 9.03
CA ARG A 101 12.82 -10.68 9.69
C ARG A 101 12.39 -9.56 8.75
N TYR A 102 13.33 -8.94 8.03
CA TYR A 102 13.06 -7.74 7.22
C TYR A 102 12.47 -8.04 5.84
N LEU A 103 12.87 -9.15 5.21
CA LEU A 103 12.48 -9.49 3.84
C LEU A 103 11.56 -10.73 3.76
N GLY A 104 11.46 -11.53 4.82
CA GLY A 104 10.68 -12.77 4.81
C GLY A 104 11.33 -13.93 4.06
N VAL A 105 12.65 -13.89 3.83
CA VAL A 105 13.41 -14.95 3.15
C VAL A 105 14.41 -15.58 4.10
N ASP A 106 14.60 -16.91 4.02
CA ASP A 106 15.49 -17.62 4.95
C ASP A 106 16.99 -17.33 4.73
N SER A 107 17.37 -16.82 3.56
CA SER A 107 18.76 -16.50 3.23
C SER A 107 18.91 -15.10 2.65
N PHE A 108 19.90 -14.34 3.12
CA PHE A 108 20.22 -13.01 2.65
C PHE A 108 20.55 -13.00 1.15
N PRO A 109 19.73 -12.32 0.32
CA PRO A 109 19.82 -12.46 -1.14
C PRO A 109 20.91 -11.58 -1.77
N PHE A 110 21.49 -10.62 -1.02
CA PHE A 110 22.44 -9.65 -1.58
C PHE A 110 23.91 -9.97 -1.27
N ARG A 111 24.25 -11.24 -1.01
CA ARG A 111 25.64 -11.68 -0.80
C ARG A 111 26.49 -11.47 -2.04
N ARG A 112 27.75 -11.09 -1.86
CA ARG A 112 28.74 -10.98 -2.94
C ARG A 112 29.96 -11.85 -2.66
N PRO A 113 30.61 -12.41 -3.69
CA PRO A 113 31.88 -13.11 -3.53
C PRO A 113 32.92 -12.21 -2.84
N GLY A 114 33.56 -12.72 -1.79
CA GLY A 114 34.56 -11.99 -1.01
C GLY A 114 34.00 -11.10 0.09
N ASP A 115 32.68 -11.08 0.33
CA ASP A 115 32.11 -10.44 1.50
C ASP A 115 32.63 -11.11 2.77
N VAL A 116 33.19 -10.31 3.67
CA VAL A 116 33.53 -10.73 5.04
C VAL A 116 32.60 -9.95 5.98
N ARG A 117 31.59 -10.63 6.50
CA ARG A 117 30.61 -10.06 7.42
C ARG A 117 31.13 -10.02 8.84
N VAL A 118 30.71 -8.98 9.55
CA VAL A 118 30.91 -8.82 10.99
C VAL A 118 29.65 -8.33 11.65
N ILE A 119 29.43 -8.82 12.86
CA ILE A 119 28.46 -8.27 13.81
C ILE A 119 29.18 -7.20 14.63
N VAL A 120 28.61 -6.00 14.63
CA VAL A 120 29.05 -4.91 15.51
C VAL A 120 28.16 -4.92 16.73
N LYS A 121 28.75 -5.09 17.92
CA LYS A 121 28.02 -5.02 19.19
C LYS A 121 28.29 -3.70 19.91
N ILE A 122 27.23 -3.01 20.26
CA ILE A 122 27.25 -1.66 20.79
C ILE A 122 26.67 -1.69 22.19
N ARG A 123 27.44 -1.19 23.14
CA ARG A 123 26.97 -0.94 24.50
C ARG A 123 26.35 0.46 24.55
N PRO A 124 25.04 0.59 24.87
CA PRO A 124 24.42 1.90 25.04
C PRO A 124 25.00 2.64 26.25
N GLU A 125 25.32 3.92 26.06
CA GLU A 125 25.81 4.81 27.11
C GLU A 125 24.77 5.87 27.48
N LYS A 126 24.04 6.39 26.48
CA LYS A 126 22.85 7.22 26.67
C LYS A 126 21.74 6.73 25.75
N VAL A 127 20.54 6.68 26.29
CA VAL A 127 19.33 6.28 25.56
C VAL A 127 18.27 7.35 25.81
N HIS A 128 17.70 7.86 24.73
CA HIS A 128 16.55 8.75 24.77
C HIS A 128 15.46 8.11 23.91
N HIS A 129 14.45 7.58 24.58
CA HIS A 129 13.24 7.10 23.95
C HIS A 129 12.19 8.20 24.06
N ARG A 130 11.68 8.65 22.93
CA ARG A 130 10.42 9.38 22.87
C ARG A 130 9.36 8.33 22.57
N GLY A 131 8.66 7.91 23.62
CA GLY A 131 7.56 6.95 23.50
C GLY A 131 6.38 7.53 22.73
N LYS A 132 5.32 6.74 22.65
CA LYS A 132 4.01 7.18 22.18
C LYS A 132 3.51 8.23 23.19
N GLU A 133 3.61 9.53 22.92
CA GLU A 133 3.10 10.55 23.84
C GLU A 133 1.59 10.36 24.05
N GLU A 134 1.18 10.08 25.28
CA GLU A 134 -0.19 10.35 25.72
C GLU A 134 -0.37 11.87 25.74
N GLY A 135 -1.12 12.43 24.78
CA GLY A 135 -1.50 13.85 24.77
C GLY A 135 -1.03 14.69 23.58
N VAL A 136 -0.37 14.11 22.57
CA VAL A 136 -0.30 14.76 21.24
C VAL A 136 -1.52 14.36 20.44
N ASP A 137 -2.67 14.87 20.87
CA ASP A 137 -3.98 14.68 20.27
C ASP A 137 -4.19 15.61 19.04
N THR A 138 -3.10 16.05 18.39
CA THR A 138 -3.16 16.98 17.25
C THR A 138 -2.07 16.72 16.21
N MET A 139 -1.87 15.47 15.77
CA MET A 139 -1.43 15.11 14.41
C MET A 139 -1.97 13.70 14.10
N PRO A 140 -2.47 13.43 12.88
CA PRO A 140 -3.39 12.33 12.64
C PRO A 140 -2.74 11.00 12.98
N GLU A 141 -3.43 10.22 13.81
CA GLU A 141 -3.08 8.84 14.15
C GLU A 141 -2.65 8.08 12.89
N HIS A 142 -1.72 7.13 13.02
CA HIS A 142 -1.64 6.06 12.03
C HIS A 142 -2.97 5.30 12.11
N ASP A 143 -3.87 5.72 11.25
CA ASP A 143 -5.28 5.55 11.45
C ASP A 143 -5.68 4.09 11.17
N ASP A 144 -5.86 3.30 12.22
CA ASP A 144 -6.54 2.00 12.09
C ASP A 144 -7.92 2.19 11.44
N SER A 145 -8.54 3.38 11.55
CA SER A 145 -9.73 3.74 10.79
C SER A 145 -9.43 3.91 9.29
N ALA A 146 -8.26 4.36 8.86
CA ALA A 146 -7.86 4.39 7.45
C ALA A 146 -7.62 2.97 6.92
N ALA A 147 -6.98 2.09 7.70
CA ALA A 147 -6.86 0.69 7.33
C ALA A 147 -8.23 0.01 7.25
N ARG A 148 -9.12 0.25 8.23
CA ARG A 148 -10.51 -0.22 8.22
C ARG A 148 -11.31 0.36 7.04
N LEU A 149 -11.18 1.65 6.76
CA LEU A 149 -11.88 2.34 5.66
C LEU A 149 -11.40 1.83 4.31
N ARG A 150 -10.10 1.55 4.16
CA ARG A 150 -9.56 0.90 2.96
C ARG A 150 -10.14 -0.49 2.77
N GLN A 151 -10.22 -1.28 3.85
CA GLN A 151 -10.83 -2.60 3.81
C GLN A 151 -12.33 -2.53 3.49
N GLN A 152 -13.07 -1.60 4.11
CA GLN A 152 -14.48 -1.35 3.82
C GLN A 152 -14.70 -0.91 2.37
N THR A 153 -13.82 -0.06 1.83
CA THR A 153 -13.86 0.38 0.43
C THR A 153 -13.70 -0.80 -0.52
N LEU A 154 -12.74 -1.69 -0.25
CA LEU A 154 -12.53 -2.92 -1.03
C LEU A 154 -13.72 -3.87 -0.94
N GLU A 155 -14.25 -4.10 0.26
CA GLU A 155 -15.39 -4.98 0.47
C GLU A 155 -16.66 -4.45 -0.21
N LEU A 156 -16.92 -3.15 -0.09
CA LEU A 156 -18.02 -2.48 -0.77
C LEU A 156 -17.87 -2.61 -2.29
N HIS A 157 -16.68 -2.35 -2.85
CA HIS A 157 -16.44 -2.49 -4.28
C HIS A 157 -16.68 -3.93 -4.79
N ARG A 158 -16.15 -4.92 -4.07
CA ARG A 158 -16.35 -6.34 -4.44
C ARG A 158 -17.80 -6.76 -4.33
N GLY A 159 -18.53 -6.30 -3.32
CA GLY A 159 -19.97 -6.49 -3.19
C GLY A 159 -20.73 -5.83 -4.35
N HIS A 160 -20.32 -4.63 -4.74
CA HIS A 160 -20.89 -3.90 -5.86
C HIS A 160 -20.72 -4.64 -7.20
N LEU A 161 -19.52 -5.18 -7.48
CA LEU A 161 -19.29 -6.03 -8.66
C LEU A 161 -20.11 -7.33 -8.62
N ARG A 162 -20.23 -7.96 -7.45
CA ARG A 162 -21.05 -9.16 -7.27
C ARG A 162 -22.52 -8.90 -7.58
N ASN A 163 -23.08 -7.80 -7.07
CA ASN A 163 -24.46 -7.41 -7.38
C ASN A 163 -24.68 -7.22 -8.89
N LEU A 164 -23.71 -6.65 -9.61
CA LEU A 164 -23.77 -6.53 -11.06
C LEU A 164 -23.76 -7.91 -11.75
N LEU A 165 -22.89 -8.82 -11.31
CA LEU A 165 -22.78 -10.18 -11.84
C LEU A 165 -24.05 -11.01 -11.62
N ASP A 166 -24.67 -10.85 -10.45
CA ASP A 166 -25.91 -11.49 -10.05
C ASP A 166 -27.16 -10.82 -10.66
N LYS A 167 -26.97 -9.76 -11.48
CA LYS A 167 -28.03 -8.94 -12.09
C LYS A 167 -28.96 -8.28 -11.06
N ASN A 168 -28.49 -8.11 -9.82
CA ASN A 168 -29.23 -7.45 -8.74
C ASN A 168 -29.02 -5.94 -8.80
N MET A 169 -29.70 -5.28 -9.75
CA MET A 169 -29.50 -3.85 -10.00
C MET A 169 -30.00 -2.96 -8.85
N GLU A 170 -31.00 -3.39 -8.09
CA GLU A 170 -31.50 -2.64 -6.93
C GLU A 170 -30.44 -2.57 -5.83
N ALA A 171 -29.84 -3.70 -5.46
CA ALA A 171 -28.73 -3.73 -4.51
C ALA A 171 -27.45 -3.08 -5.07
N TRP A 172 -27.25 -3.15 -6.39
CA TRP A 172 -26.16 -2.45 -7.06
C TRP A 172 -26.27 -0.93 -6.88
N VAL A 173 -27.43 -0.35 -7.20
CA VAL A 173 -27.61 1.09 -7.07
C VAL A 173 -27.65 1.52 -5.61
N ASP A 174 -28.13 0.67 -4.69
CA ASP A 174 -28.17 1.02 -3.28
C ASP A 174 -26.78 1.32 -2.67
N ALA A 175 -25.70 0.78 -3.24
CA ALA A 175 -24.34 1.09 -2.82
C ALA A 175 -23.96 2.57 -2.98
N PHE A 176 -24.64 3.33 -3.86
CA PHE A 176 -24.41 4.76 -4.06
C PHE A 176 -25.11 5.62 -3.00
N ALA A 177 -24.48 6.75 -2.66
CA ALA A 177 -25.10 7.84 -1.93
C ALA A 177 -26.19 8.51 -2.77
N ASP A 178 -27.15 9.19 -2.12
CA ASP A 178 -28.30 9.78 -2.81
C ASP A 178 -27.89 10.89 -3.80
N ASP A 179 -26.82 11.62 -3.48
CA ASP A 179 -26.22 12.71 -4.26
C ASP A 179 -24.96 12.29 -5.04
N ALA A 180 -24.71 10.98 -5.15
CA ALA A 180 -23.50 10.46 -5.77
C ALA A 180 -23.28 10.97 -7.20
N VAL A 181 -22.01 11.11 -7.58
CA VAL A 181 -21.60 11.60 -8.89
C VAL A 181 -21.01 10.45 -9.71
N PHE A 182 -21.54 10.24 -10.91
CA PHE A 182 -21.02 9.25 -11.85
C PHE A 182 -20.49 9.96 -13.09
N GLU A 183 -19.19 9.83 -13.40
CA GLU A 183 -18.58 10.47 -14.56
C GLU A 183 -18.15 9.42 -15.58
N LEU A 184 -18.30 9.78 -16.86
CA LEU A 184 -18.03 8.91 -18.00
C LEU A 184 -17.04 9.60 -18.96
N PRO A 185 -15.75 9.72 -18.60
CA PRO A 185 -14.82 10.64 -19.28
C PRO A 185 -14.53 10.28 -20.74
N PHE A 186 -14.73 9.01 -21.11
CA PHE A 186 -14.55 8.51 -22.48
C PHE A 186 -15.87 8.21 -23.19
N ALA A 187 -17.00 8.60 -22.62
CA ALA A 187 -18.28 8.42 -23.30
C ALA A 187 -18.29 9.22 -24.62
N PRO A 188 -18.83 8.65 -25.72
CA PRO A 188 -18.91 9.33 -27.01
C PRO A 188 -19.71 10.64 -26.94
N PRO A 189 -19.60 11.50 -27.97
CA PRO A 189 -20.53 12.60 -28.17
C PRO A 189 -21.99 12.10 -28.09
N ASN A 190 -22.87 12.90 -27.48
CA ASN A 190 -24.29 12.61 -27.21
C ASN A 190 -24.59 11.66 -26.03
N TYR A 191 -23.58 11.08 -25.38
CA TYR A 191 -23.74 10.40 -24.10
C TYR A 191 -23.55 11.38 -22.94
N PRO A 192 -24.18 11.14 -21.77
CA PRO A 192 -23.89 11.92 -20.57
C PRO A 192 -22.41 11.78 -20.20
N GLN A 193 -21.76 12.90 -19.93
CA GLN A 193 -20.39 12.91 -19.39
C GLN A 193 -20.38 12.83 -17.86
N ARG A 194 -21.51 13.20 -17.24
CA ARG A 194 -21.70 13.28 -15.80
C ARG A 194 -23.17 13.08 -15.46
N LEU A 195 -23.43 12.25 -14.47
CA LEU A 195 -24.73 12.01 -13.84
C LEU A 195 -24.60 12.41 -12.37
N VAL A 196 -25.63 13.06 -11.83
CA VAL A 196 -25.66 13.51 -10.44
C VAL A 196 -26.92 12.97 -9.78
N GLY A 197 -26.72 12.28 -8.66
CA GLY A 197 -27.75 11.65 -7.86
C GLY A 197 -28.07 10.23 -8.29
N LYS A 198 -28.44 9.42 -7.29
CA LYS A 198 -28.74 7.99 -7.41
C LYS A 198 -29.79 7.67 -8.48
N THR A 199 -30.81 8.50 -8.60
CA THR A 199 -31.87 8.37 -9.63
C THR A 199 -31.32 8.50 -11.05
N ALA A 200 -30.42 9.47 -11.30
CA ALA A 200 -29.85 9.64 -12.64
C ALA A 200 -28.93 8.46 -13.02
N ILE A 201 -28.18 7.94 -12.04
CA ILE A 201 -27.32 6.75 -12.20
C ILE A 201 -28.18 5.51 -12.50
N TRP A 202 -29.27 5.31 -11.73
CA TRP A 202 -30.22 4.23 -11.93
C TRP A 202 -30.81 4.23 -13.35
N GLU A 203 -31.37 5.35 -13.78
CA GLU A 203 -32.02 5.48 -15.09
C GLU A 203 -31.06 5.16 -16.24
N TYR A 204 -29.77 5.50 -16.09
CA TYR A 204 -28.73 5.22 -17.07
C TYR A 204 -28.37 3.73 -17.18
N VAL A 205 -28.31 2.99 -16.08
CA VAL A 205 -27.70 1.64 -16.05
C VAL A 205 -28.66 0.47 -15.77
N LYS A 206 -29.89 0.73 -15.31
CA LYS A 206 -30.85 -0.31 -14.87
C LYS A 206 -31.14 -1.40 -15.91
N ASP A 207 -31.07 -1.07 -17.20
CA ASP A 207 -31.37 -2.00 -18.29
C ASP A 207 -30.13 -2.72 -18.84
N TYR A 208 -28.94 -2.42 -18.30
CA TYR A 208 -27.67 -3.04 -18.73
C TYR A 208 -27.73 -4.58 -18.74
N PRO A 209 -28.23 -5.27 -17.69
CA PRO A 209 -28.31 -6.74 -17.70
C PRO A 209 -29.33 -7.31 -18.69
N LYS A 210 -30.25 -6.49 -19.22
CA LYS A 210 -31.20 -6.92 -20.28
C LYS A 210 -30.53 -6.94 -21.66
N ARG A 211 -29.37 -6.31 -21.81
CA ARG A 211 -28.62 -6.22 -23.07
C ARG A 211 -27.34 -7.03 -23.05
N ILE A 212 -26.66 -7.08 -21.91
CA ILE A 212 -25.42 -7.81 -21.72
C ILE A 212 -25.62 -8.82 -20.59
N ASP A 213 -25.55 -10.11 -20.93
CA ASP A 213 -25.42 -11.18 -19.96
C ASP A 213 -23.99 -11.19 -19.43
N LEU A 214 -23.78 -10.53 -18.30
CA LEU A 214 -22.50 -10.52 -17.62
C LEU A 214 -22.21 -11.89 -16.99
N GLN A 215 -21.02 -12.42 -17.28
CA GLN A 215 -20.59 -13.78 -16.90
C GLN A 215 -19.39 -13.76 -15.95
N GLY A 216 -18.60 -12.68 -15.93
CA GLY A 216 -17.52 -12.53 -14.97
C GLY A 216 -16.67 -11.29 -15.18
N PHE A 217 -15.67 -11.15 -14.31
CA PHE A 217 -14.59 -10.19 -14.42
C PHE A 217 -13.26 -10.95 -14.43
N ALA A 218 -12.42 -10.69 -15.41
CA ALA A 218 -11.08 -11.24 -15.54
C ALA A 218 -10.03 -10.15 -15.29
N GLU A 219 -8.82 -10.57 -14.90
CA GLU A 219 -7.68 -9.65 -14.68
C GLU A 219 -8.03 -8.48 -13.75
N VAL A 220 -8.78 -8.74 -12.67
CA VAL A 220 -9.14 -7.71 -11.69
C VAL A 220 -7.92 -7.34 -10.86
N ILE A 221 -7.48 -6.08 -11.00
CA ILE A 221 -6.37 -5.51 -10.24
C ILE A 221 -6.92 -4.32 -9.45
N GLU A 222 -6.83 -4.41 -8.12
CA GLU A 222 -7.25 -3.38 -7.19
C GLU A 222 -6.02 -2.59 -6.72
N HIS A 223 -6.05 -1.26 -6.89
CA HIS A 223 -5.00 -0.35 -6.48
C HIS A 223 -5.52 0.59 -5.37
N PRO A 224 -5.33 0.22 -4.08
CA PRO A 224 -5.60 1.13 -2.99
C PRO A 224 -4.73 2.38 -3.10
N THR A 225 -5.29 3.54 -2.80
CA THR A 225 -4.55 4.81 -2.86
C THR A 225 -4.13 5.29 -1.46
N THR A 226 -3.42 6.42 -1.44
CA THR A 226 -3.09 7.14 -0.19
C THR A 226 -4.34 7.71 0.48
N GLU A 227 -5.40 7.97 -0.27
CA GLU A 227 -6.73 8.32 0.26
C GLU A 227 -7.52 7.02 0.52
N PRO A 228 -7.82 6.67 1.79
CA PRO A 228 -8.32 5.33 2.11
C PRO A 228 -9.71 5.02 1.53
N GLY A 229 -10.53 6.04 1.29
CA GLY A 229 -11.83 5.93 0.62
C GLY A 229 -11.74 5.85 -0.91
N VAL A 230 -10.55 5.97 -1.50
CA VAL A 230 -10.37 5.98 -2.97
C VAL A 230 -9.66 4.71 -3.43
N LEU A 231 -10.29 4.05 -4.41
CA LEU A 231 -9.82 2.83 -5.05
C LEU A 231 -9.77 3.00 -6.56
N VAL A 232 -8.66 2.61 -7.18
CA VAL A 232 -8.57 2.45 -8.64
C VAL A 232 -8.62 0.95 -8.95
N VAL A 233 -9.45 0.57 -9.91
CA VAL A 233 -9.64 -0.84 -10.28
C VAL A 233 -9.49 -0.99 -11.78
N GLU A 234 -8.65 -1.91 -12.21
CA GLU A 234 -8.55 -2.34 -13.60
C GLU A 234 -9.20 -3.72 -13.73
N ALA A 235 -10.05 -3.90 -14.72
CA ALA A 235 -10.69 -5.20 -14.96
C ALA A 235 -11.08 -5.39 -16.43
N GLN A 236 -11.14 -6.64 -16.87
CA GLN A 236 -11.83 -7.03 -18.09
C GLN A 236 -13.23 -7.55 -17.73
N VAL A 237 -14.25 -6.93 -18.29
CA VAL A 237 -15.64 -7.36 -18.18
C VAL A 237 -15.88 -8.46 -19.22
N GLU A 238 -16.41 -9.60 -18.79
CA GLU A 238 -16.69 -10.76 -19.66
C GLU A 238 -18.17 -11.14 -19.63
N GLY A 239 -18.76 -11.30 -20.81
CA GLY A 239 -20.14 -11.69 -20.95
C GLY A 239 -20.55 -11.97 -22.38
N ARG A 240 -21.85 -11.89 -22.64
CA ARG A 240 -22.43 -12.02 -23.98
C ARG A 240 -23.46 -10.93 -24.24
N VAL A 241 -23.47 -10.41 -25.45
CA VAL A 241 -24.53 -9.51 -25.91
C VAL A 241 -25.77 -10.35 -26.18
N ILE A 242 -26.87 -10.09 -25.46
CA ILE A 242 -28.09 -10.92 -25.49
C ILE A 242 -28.70 -10.95 -26.90
N ALA A 243 -28.76 -9.80 -27.57
CA ALA A 243 -29.38 -9.69 -28.90
C ALA A 243 -28.65 -10.46 -30.00
N THR A 244 -27.33 -10.63 -29.89
CA THR A 244 -26.49 -11.20 -30.97
C THR A 244 -25.80 -12.52 -30.59
N GLY A 245 -25.75 -12.85 -29.30
CA GLY A 245 -25.00 -13.97 -28.74
C GLY A 245 -23.46 -13.79 -28.78
N LYS A 246 -22.96 -12.68 -29.33
CA LYS A 246 -21.51 -12.44 -29.47
C LYS A 246 -20.85 -12.22 -28.11
N PRO A 247 -19.58 -12.61 -27.94
CA PRO A 247 -18.82 -12.32 -26.73
C PRO A 247 -18.72 -10.81 -26.48
N TYR A 248 -18.91 -10.41 -25.23
CA TYR A 248 -18.63 -9.06 -24.74
C TYR A 248 -17.37 -9.14 -23.88
N ARG A 249 -16.28 -8.51 -24.34
CA ARG A 249 -14.99 -8.46 -23.65
C ARG A 249 -14.41 -7.06 -23.74
N VAL A 250 -14.50 -6.30 -22.66
CA VAL A 250 -14.12 -4.88 -22.65
C VAL A 250 -13.32 -4.58 -21.40
N ARG A 251 -12.22 -3.84 -21.54
CA ARG A 251 -11.43 -3.36 -20.39
C ARG A 251 -11.99 -2.06 -19.83
N TYR A 252 -12.04 -2.02 -18.51
CA TYR A 252 -12.49 -0.88 -17.71
C TYR A 252 -11.38 -0.49 -16.74
N VAL A 253 -11.26 0.81 -16.51
CA VAL A 253 -10.67 1.36 -15.29
C VAL A 253 -11.77 2.09 -14.54
N TRP A 254 -11.97 1.73 -13.28
CA TRP A 254 -12.88 2.40 -12.37
C TRP A 254 -12.09 3.18 -11.34
N VAL A 255 -12.51 4.41 -11.08
CA VAL A 255 -12.03 5.17 -9.91
C VAL A 255 -13.23 5.42 -9.01
N VAL A 256 -13.23 4.77 -7.86
CA VAL A 256 -14.35 4.75 -6.90
C VAL A 256 -13.93 5.50 -5.65
N THR A 257 -14.77 6.42 -5.19
CA THR A 257 -14.64 7.13 -3.93
C THR A 257 -15.80 6.74 -3.02
N VAL A 258 -15.46 6.27 -1.82
CA VAL A 258 -16.38 5.82 -0.78
C VAL A 258 -16.24 6.72 0.44
N GLU A 259 -17.37 7.21 0.92
CA GLU A 259 -17.49 7.97 2.17
C GLU A 259 -18.68 7.40 2.95
N GLU A 260 -18.53 7.28 4.28
CA GLU A 260 -19.59 6.78 5.17
C GLU A 260 -20.24 5.44 4.72
N GLY A 261 -19.45 4.57 4.05
CA GLY A 261 -19.92 3.27 3.57
C GLY A 261 -20.82 3.33 2.32
N LYS A 262 -20.82 4.45 1.58
CA LYS A 262 -21.52 4.60 0.29
C LYS A 262 -20.57 5.13 -0.79
N ILE A 263 -20.82 4.76 -2.04
CA ILE A 263 -20.12 5.34 -3.20
C ILE A 263 -20.64 6.75 -3.40
N VAL A 264 -19.80 7.75 -3.15
CA VAL A 264 -20.13 9.17 -3.40
C VAL A 264 -19.67 9.62 -4.78
N LYS A 265 -18.65 8.96 -5.34
CA LYS A 265 -18.17 9.25 -6.68
C LYS A 265 -17.68 7.99 -7.38
N GLN A 266 -18.06 7.82 -8.64
CA GLN A 266 -17.51 6.80 -9.51
C GLN A 266 -17.16 7.38 -10.88
N ARG A 267 -15.99 7.02 -11.41
CA ARG A 267 -15.57 7.36 -12.76
C ARG A 267 -15.30 6.09 -13.55
N ASP A 268 -15.97 5.98 -14.68
CA ASP A 268 -15.89 4.82 -15.55
C ASP A 268 -15.11 5.15 -16.82
N TYR A 269 -13.90 4.62 -16.91
CA TYR A 269 -13.05 4.70 -18.09
C TYR A 269 -13.14 3.39 -18.85
N TRP A 270 -14.01 3.37 -19.86
CA TRP A 270 -14.19 2.24 -20.76
C TRP A 270 -13.81 2.62 -22.17
N ASN A 271 -13.45 1.63 -22.99
CA ASN A 271 -13.11 1.85 -24.39
C ASN A 271 -14.41 1.92 -25.24
N PRO A 272 -14.82 3.11 -25.72
CA PRO A 272 -16.07 3.24 -26.46
C PRO A 272 -16.08 2.51 -27.80
N LEU A 273 -14.93 2.37 -28.45
CA LEU A 273 -14.82 1.64 -29.71
C LEU A 273 -15.03 0.14 -29.49
N ALA A 274 -14.47 -0.43 -28.41
CA ALA A 274 -14.66 -1.83 -28.07
C ALA A 274 -16.12 -2.15 -27.71
N VAL A 275 -16.79 -1.26 -26.98
CA VAL A 275 -18.22 -1.41 -26.66
C VAL A 275 -19.09 -1.31 -27.92
N LEU A 276 -18.81 -0.32 -28.78
CA LEU A 276 -19.51 -0.13 -30.05
C LEU A 276 -19.40 -1.37 -30.95
N GLU A 277 -18.19 -1.91 -31.09
CA GLU A 277 -17.91 -3.12 -31.86
C GLU A 277 -18.64 -4.33 -31.27
N ALA A 278 -18.54 -4.54 -29.95
CA ALA A 278 -19.17 -5.67 -29.27
C ALA A 278 -20.70 -5.65 -29.41
N LEU A 279 -21.33 -4.48 -29.25
CA LEU A 279 -22.77 -4.30 -29.37
C LEU A 279 -23.26 -4.28 -30.83
N GLY A 280 -22.35 -4.20 -31.81
CA GLY A 280 -22.67 -4.28 -33.22
C GLY A 280 -23.33 -3.01 -33.78
N GLY A 281 -22.99 -1.84 -33.23
CA GLY A 281 -23.41 -0.55 -33.76
C GLY A 281 -24.00 0.41 -32.73
N GLU A 282 -24.10 1.67 -33.12
CA GLU A 282 -24.42 2.81 -32.24
C GLU A 282 -25.82 2.70 -31.62
N LYS A 283 -26.81 2.21 -32.39
CA LYS A 283 -28.18 2.03 -31.89
C LYS A 283 -28.22 1.09 -30.68
N ASN A 284 -27.57 -0.08 -30.79
CA ASN A 284 -27.56 -1.06 -29.70
C ASN A 284 -26.81 -0.55 -28.47
N MET A 285 -25.78 0.27 -28.70
CA MET A 285 -25.04 0.94 -27.64
C MET A 285 -25.90 1.96 -26.90
N ARG A 286 -26.64 2.82 -27.61
CA ARG A 286 -27.59 3.77 -27.02
C ARG A 286 -28.68 3.06 -26.22
N ASP A 287 -29.27 2.01 -26.80
CA ASP A 287 -30.30 1.16 -26.17
C ASP A 287 -29.79 0.42 -24.91
N THR A 288 -28.48 0.28 -24.73
CA THR A 288 -27.85 -0.37 -23.57
C THR A 288 -27.63 0.57 -22.39
N PHE A 289 -27.38 1.84 -22.68
CA PHE A 289 -27.14 2.87 -21.67
C PHE A 289 -28.29 3.89 -21.57
N ASN A 290 -29.46 3.52 -22.08
CA ASN A 290 -30.68 4.33 -22.03
C ASN A 290 -30.50 5.78 -22.52
N VAL A 291 -29.76 5.95 -23.62
CA VAL A 291 -29.48 7.27 -24.22
C VAL A 291 -30.43 7.53 -25.40
N GLU A 292 -31.17 8.64 -25.34
CA GLU A 292 -32.11 9.05 -26.40
C GLU A 292 -31.42 9.54 -27.68
N GLU A 293 -32.13 9.45 -28.81
CA GLU A 293 -31.71 10.04 -30.08
C GLU A 293 -31.93 11.56 -30.05
N ARG A 294 -30.94 12.35 -30.49
CA ARG A 294 -31.07 13.80 -30.68
C ARG A 294 -31.52 14.14 -32.09
#